data_AF-A0A3L6TD30-F1
#
_entry.id   AF-A0A3L6TD30-F1
#
_cell.length_a   1.000
_cell.length_b   1.000
_cell.length_c   1.000
_cell.angle_alpha   90.00
_cell.angle_beta   90.00
_cell.angle_gamma   90.00
#
_symmetry.space_group_name_H-M   'P 1'
#
loop_
_entity.id
_entity.type
_entity.pdbx_description
1 polymer ?
#
loop_
_entity_poly.entity_id
_entity_poly.type
_entity_poly.pdbx_seq_one_letter_code
_entity_poly.pdbx_strand_id
1 'polypeptide(L)'
;MVFMLPMEFKAPVHADDEVAVAELALDPVQAAFEKPDEKERRHLRPLYVKGHIDGRPMTKMLVDGGAAVDVMPYIVFRKLRFGEGDMMGTDMVL
;
A
#
# COMPACT_ATOMS: atom_id res chain seq x y z
N MET A 1 12.73 17.03 -15.43
CA MET A 1 11.46 16.61 -16.11
C MET A 1 10.61 17.86 -16.22
N VAL A 2 10.30 18.34 -17.43
CA VAL A 2 9.58 19.62 -17.62
C VAL A 2 8.10 19.32 -17.72
N PHE A 3 7.31 19.85 -16.77
CA PHE A 3 5.86 19.74 -16.79
C PHE A 3 5.27 21.06 -17.27
N MET A 4 4.51 21.03 -18.36
CA MET A 4 3.72 22.18 -18.82
C MET A 4 2.30 22.07 -18.25
N LEU A 5 1.88 23.09 -17.48
CA LEU A 5 0.54 23.14 -16.92
C LEU A 5 -0.50 23.30 -18.06
N PRO A 6 -1.51 22.40 -18.17
CA PRO A 6 -2.54 22.52 -19.19
C PRO A 6 -3.29 23.85 -19.08
N MET A 7 -3.75 24.36 -20.23
CA MET A 7 -4.35 25.70 -20.31
C MET A 7 -5.62 25.85 -19.46
N GLU A 8 -6.36 24.76 -19.24
CA GLU A 8 -7.54 24.72 -18.38
C GLU A 8 -7.26 25.02 -16.89
N PHE A 9 -6.02 24.89 -16.44
CA PHE A 9 -5.60 25.18 -15.06
C PHE A 9 -4.93 26.54 -14.90
N LYS A 10 -4.77 27.30 -16.00
CA LYS A 10 -4.22 28.65 -15.95
C LYS A 10 -5.32 29.64 -15.54
N ALA A 11 -4.99 30.56 -14.64
CA ALA A 11 -5.88 31.66 -14.33
C ALA A 11 -6.14 32.52 -15.59
N PRO A 12 -7.34 33.09 -15.78
CA PRO A 12 -7.59 34.01 -16.88
C PRO A 12 -6.68 35.23 -16.75
N VAL A 13 -5.85 35.48 -17.76
CA VAL A 13 -4.89 36.60 -17.82
C VAL A 13 -5.53 37.72 -18.65
N HIS A 14 -5.58 38.97 -18.17
CA HIS A 14 -6.03 40.10 -18.98
C HIS A 14 -4.92 40.53 -19.95
N ALA A 15 -5.29 41.13 -21.09
CA ALA A 15 -4.38 41.40 -22.20
C ALA A 15 -3.18 42.34 -21.87
N ASP A 16 -3.24 43.04 -20.73
CA ASP A 16 -2.20 43.95 -20.24
C ASP A 16 -1.35 43.36 -19.08
N ASP A 17 -1.65 42.13 -18.62
CA ASP A 17 -0.91 41.49 -17.53
C ASP A 17 0.29 40.71 -18.08
N GLU A 18 1.49 41.00 -17.59
CA GLU A 18 2.68 40.17 -17.85
C GLU A 18 2.37 38.72 -17.44
N VAL A 19 2.53 37.78 -18.38
CA VAL A 19 2.30 36.36 -18.11
C VAL A 19 3.29 35.90 -17.04
N ALA A 20 2.86 35.89 -15.79
CA ALA A 20 3.67 35.42 -14.67
C ALA A 20 3.97 33.93 -14.89
N VAL A 21 5.14 33.63 -15.42
CA VAL A 21 5.63 32.26 -15.58
C VAL A 21 6.04 31.78 -14.20
N ALA A 22 5.16 31.01 -13.55
CA ALA A 22 5.52 30.30 -12.34
C ALA A 22 6.44 29.13 -12.71
N GLU A 23 7.73 29.24 -12.39
CA GLU A 23 8.69 28.16 -12.56
C GLU A 23 8.57 27.18 -11.38
N LEU A 24 8.07 25.98 -11.65
CA LEU A 24 8.02 24.91 -10.66
C LEU A 24 9.35 24.15 -10.68
N ALA A 25 10.29 24.56 -9.83
CA ALA A 25 11.55 23.86 -9.62
C ALA A 25 11.29 22.56 -8.84
N LEU A 26 11.12 21.45 -9.57
CA LEU A 26 11.11 20.10 -9.01
C LEU A 26 12.54 19.54 -9.04
N ASP A 27 13.43 20.16 -8.28
CA ASP A 27 14.70 19.51 -7.97
C ASP A 27 14.40 18.16 -7.30
N PRO A 28 15.20 17.10 -7.52
CA PRO A 28 15.05 15.86 -6.79
C PRO A 28 15.34 16.11 -5.31
N VAL A 29 14.33 16.53 -4.56
CA VAL A 29 14.38 16.64 -3.11
C VAL A 29 14.25 15.23 -2.58
N GLN A 30 15.29 14.75 -1.91
CA GLN A 30 15.25 13.47 -1.23
C GLN A 30 14.19 13.52 -0.12
N ALA A 31 12.99 13.05 -0.42
CA ALA A 31 11.90 12.92 0.54
C ALA A 31 12.08 11.62 1.32
N ALA A 32 12.78 11.70 2.45
CA ALA A 32 12.83 10.61 3.42
C ALA A 32 11.73 10.86 4.47
N PHE A 33 10.85 9.88 4.66
CA PHE A 33 9.89 9.90 5.76
C PHE A 33 10.46 9.08 6.91
N GLU A 34 10.52 9.70 8.09
CA GLU A 34 10.84 8.96 9.30
C GLU A 34 9.75 7.94 9.59
N LYS A 35 10.19 6.75 10.02
CA LYS A 35 9.29 5.70 10.44
C LYS A 35 8.60 6.20 11.72
N PRO A 36 7.26 6.38 11.75
CA PRO A 36 6.58 6.94 12.92
C PRO A 36 6.80 6.08 14.16
N ASP A 37 6.81 6.70 15.33
CA ASP A 37 6.99 6.02 16.61
C ASP A 37 5.81 5.08 16.92
N GLU A 38 6.01 4.12 17.82
CA GLU A 38 4.96 3.17 18.21
C GLU A 38 3.71 3.87 18.78
N LYS A 39 3.91 4.96 19.54
CA LYS A 39 2.82 5.79 20.07
C LYS A 39 2.02 6.45 18.95
N GLU A 40 2.69 6.86 17.87
CA GLU A 40 2.08 7.47 16.70
C GLU A 40 1.37 6.42 15.84
N ARG A 41 1.82 5.17 15.82
CA ARG A 41 1.15 4.06 15.10
C ARG A 41 -0.05 3.47 15.84
N ARG A 42 -0.25 3.81 17.11
CA ARG A 42 -1.30 3.19 17.95
C ARG A 42 -2.73 3.35 17.41
N HIS A 43 -2.98 4.37 16.58
CA HIS A 43 -4.28 4.57 15.94
C HIS A 43 -4.50 3.67 14.71
N LEU A 44 -3.43 3.12 14.13
CA LEU A 44 -3.50 2.21 13.00
C LEU A 44 -4.07 0.88 13.46
N ARG A 45 -5.19 0.51 12.85
CA ARG A 45 -5.80 -0.82 13.03
C ARG A 45 -5.34 -1.71 11.88
N PRO A 46 -4.99 -2.99 12.14
CA PRO A 46 -4.66 -3.90 11.06
C PRO A 46 -5.86 -4.04 10.11
N LEU A 47 -5.58 -4.10 8.82
CA LEU A 47 -6.60 -4.33 7.81
C LEU A 47 -6.95 -5.81 7.78
N TYR A 48 -8.23 -6.11 7.98
CA TYR A 48 -8.77 -7.46 7.82
C TYR A 48 -9.80 -7.51 6.70
N VAL A 49 -9.72 -8.52 5.86
CA VAL A 49 -10.68 -8.78 4.78
C VAL A 49 -11.42 -10.09 5.01
N LYS A 50 -12.63 -10.16 4.48
CA LYS A 50 -13.37 -11.42 4.31
C LYS A 50 -13.07 -11.96 2.92
N GLY A 51 -12.94 -13.27 2.80
CA GLY A 51 -12.59 -13.91 1.54
C GLY A 51 -12.95 -15.38 1.53
N HIS A 52 -12.43 -16.10 0.55
CA HIS A 52 -12.53 -17.55 0.48
C HIS A 52 -11.17 -18.14 0.19
N ILE A 53 -10.88 -19.30 0.78
CA ILE A 53 -9.72 -20.12 0.45
C ILE A 53 -10.27 -21.47 -0.02
N ASP A 54 -10.01 -21.83 -1.28
CA ASP A 54 -10.55 -23.02 -1.94
C ASP A 54 -12.07 -23.17 -1.77
N GLY A 55 -12.79 -22.06 -1.98
CA GLY A 55 -14.25 -21.99 -1.84
C GLY A 55 -14.76 -21.98 -0.40
N ARG A 56 -13.88 -22.07 0.62
CA ARG A 56 -14.27 -22.05 2.04
C ARG A 56 -14.22 -20.61 2.58
N PRO A 57 -15.28 -20.12 3.24
CA PRO A 57 -15.33 -18.74 3.70
C PRO A 57 -14.34 -18.47 4.84
N MET A 58 -13.67 -17.33 4.76
CA MET A 58 -12.80 -16.76 5.79
C MET A 58 -13.35 -15.42 6.25
N THR A 59 -13.51 -15.29 7.57
CA THR A 59 -14.10 -14.08 8.18
C THR A 59 -13.05 -13.03 8.54
N LYS A 60 -11.77 -13.41 8.61
CA LYS A 60 -10.69 -12.54 9.08
C LYS A 60 -9.34 -12.95 8.48
N MET A 61 -8.97 -12.35 7.35
CA MET A 61 -7.66 -12.47 6.73
C MET A 61 -6.89 -11.16 6.92
N LEU A 62 -5.72 -11.20 7.55
CA LEU A 62 -4.87 -10.02 7.73
C LEU A 62 -4.24 -9.64 6.40
N VAL A 63 -4.27 -8.36 6.04
CA VAL A 63 -3.54 -7.83 4.89
C VAL A 63 -2.22 -7.25 5.37
N ASP A 64 -1.12 -7.89 4.99
CA ASP A 64 0.23 -7.39 5.22
C ASP A 64 0.88 -7.01 3.89
N GLY A 65 1.02 -5.70 3.66
CA GLY A 65 1.64 -5.17 2.44
C GLY A 65 3.15 -5.43 2.35
N GLY A 66 3.80 -5.86 3.43
CA GLY A 66 5.21 -6.24 3.46
C GLY A 66 5.46 -7.75 3.36
N ALA A 67 4.41 -8.58 3.36
CA ALA A 67 4.56 -10.03 3.29
C ALA A 67 4.94 -10.48 1.86
N ALA A 68 5.97 -11.31 1.76
CA ALA A 68 6.37 -11.92 0.49
C ALA A 68 5.58 -13.19 0.15
N VAL A 69 4.98 -13.85 1.16
CA VAL A 69 4.15 -15.05 1.02
C VAL A 69 2.95 -14.98 1.95
N ASP A 70 1.87 -15.67 1.58
CA ASP A 70 0.70 -15.83 2.42
C ASP A 70 0.97 -16.86 3.52
N VAL A 71 0.85 -16.45 4.78
CA VAL A 71 1.01 -17.33 5.93
C VAL A 71 -0.34 -17.71 6.49
N MET A 72 -0.61 -19.01 6.56
CA MET A 72 -1.80 -19.55 7.23
C MET A 72 -1.40 -20.24 8.53
N PRO A 73 -2.01 -19.88 9.68
CA PRO A 73 -1.80 -20.61 10.92
C PRO A 73 -2.21 -22.08 10.75
N TYR A 74 -1.37 -23.00 11.23
CA TYR A 74 -1.61 -24.44 11.12
C TYR A 74 -3.00 -24.88 11.62
N ILE A 75 -3.50 -24.26 12.68
CA ILE A 75 -4.85 -24.53 13.21
C ILE A 75 -5.94 -24.23 12.16
N VAL A 76 -5.80 -23.12 11.41
CA VAL A 76 -6.74 -22.76 10.35
C VAL A 76 -6.62 -23.74 9.19
N PHE A 77 -5.39 -24.07 8.79
CA PHE A 77 -5.11 -25.06 7.76
C PHE A 77 -5.79 -26.42 8.04
N ARG A 78 -5.67 -26.92 9.27
CA ARG A 78 -6.36 -28.14 9.72
C ARG A 78 -7.88 -28.00 9.78
N LYS A 79 -8.41 -26.83 10.17
CA LYS A 79 -9.86 -26.54 10.13
C LYS A 79 -10.43 -26.56 8.71
N LEU A 80 -9.63 -26.19 7.72
CA LEU A 80 -9.98 -26.29 6.31
C LEU A 80 -9.85 -27.71 5.75
N ARG A 81 -9.47 -28.68 6.60
CA ARG A 81 -9.28 -30.10 6.29
C ARG A 81 -8.13 -30.36 5.32
N PHE A 82 -7.14 -29.47 5.27
CA PHE A 82 -5.88 -29.74 4.60
C PHE A 82 -5.00 -30.67 5.45
N GLY A 83 -4.29 -31.58 4.80
CA GLY A 83 -3.32 -32.49 5.38
C GLY A 83 -1.88 -32.01 5.20
N GLU A 84 -0.93 -32.70 5.83
CA GLU A 84 0.51 -32.35 5.71
C GLU A 84 1.00 -32.37 4.26
N GLY A 85 0.44 -33.26 3.42
CA GLY A 85 0.77 -33.30 1.99
C GLY A 85 0.28 -32.09 1.18
N ASP A 86 -0.64 -31.30 1.73
CA ASP A 86 -1.11 -30.06 1.11
C ASP A 86 -0.26 -28.85 1.55
N MET A 87 0.67 -29.02 2.50
CA MET A 87 1.55 -27.94 2.94
C MET A 87 2.62 -27.70 1.88
N MET A 88 2.75 -26.44 1.46
CA MET A 88 3.90 -26.05 0.64
C MET A 88 5.14 -25.97 1.52
N GLY A 89 6.15 -26.78 1.19
CA GLY A 89 7.48 -26.64 1.76
C GLY A 89 8.03 -25.25 1.42
N THR A 90 8.58 -24.58 2.42
CA THR A 90 9.22 -23.27 2.26
C THR A 90 10.57 -23.29 2.95
N ASP A 91 11.58 -22.70 2.31
CA ASP A 91 12.92 -22.53 2.88
C ASP A 91 13.00 -21.32 3.84
N MET A 92 11.84 -20.71 4.17
CA MET A 92 11.78 -19.62 5.13
C MET A 92 12.13 -20.11 6.54
N VAL A 93 13.15 -19.47 7.10
CA VAL A 93 13.45 -19.54 8.53
C VAL A 93 12.82 -18.30 9.17
N LEU A 94 11.87 -18.53 10.07
CA LEU A 94 11.18 -17.50 10.87
C LEU A 94 11.96 -17.15 12.14
#